data_AF-A0A7H1BC40-F1
#
_entry.id   AF-A0A7H1BC40-F1
#
_cell.length_a   1.000
_cell.length_b   1.000
_cell.length_c   1.000
_cell.angle_alpha   90.00
_cell.angle_beta   90.00
_cell.angle_gamma   90.00
#
_symmetry.space_group_name_H-M   'P 1'
#
loop_
_entity.id
_entity.type
_entity.pdbx_description
1 polymer ?
#
loop_
_entity_poly.entity_id
_entity_poly.type
_entity_poly.pdbx_seq_one_letter_code
_entity_poly.pdbx_strand_id
1 'polypeptide(L)'
;MPDVPNEQHDNVPSRQRRRFPGISSRAYEHPADRSALVALRKLSGFDTVFKALSGLLPERSLRLLFLSDSVRVSDEQFAHLNSMLRDACYILDLEKVPPMYVNQDPQPNAMCIGLDEPIIVVTTGLVELLDEEEMRAVVGHEVGHALSGHAVYRTILLFLTSLALRVAWIPLGNLAIMAIVTALREWFRKSELSADRAGLLVGQDLQASMRGLMKIAGGNHLHEMNVDAFLKQAEEYEAGGDLRDSVLKILNVMPRSHPFTTVRAAELKKWSETRDYQRLMDGHYPRRDEDKDTKVSDSFRESAAHYTDHVKNSKDPLMKLVSDLAGGAGDLGGRVRRGFGNFGANGSGNGNGGGNSGNHGTDEDV
;
A
#
# COMPACT_ATOMS: atom_id res chain seq x y z
N MET A 1 -25.43 -39.97 39.61
CA MET A 1 -24.36 -39.66 38.65
C MET A 1 -23.87 -38.27 38.99
N PRO A 2 -22.58 -38.09 39.34
CA PRO A 2 -22.06 -36.82 39.83
C PRO A 2 -21.76 -35.84 38.68
N ASP A 3 -21.87 -34.56 39.00
CA ASP A 3 -21.50 -33.39 38.21
C ASP A 3 -20.09 -33.49 37.63
N VAL A 4 -19.98 -33.23 36.33
CA VAL A 4 -18.68 -32.99 35.69
C VAL A 4 -18.42 -31.48 35.73
N PRO A 5 -17.35 -31.00 36.38
CA PRO A 5 -17.02 -29.59 36.43
C PRO A 5 -16.56 -29.11 35.06
N ASN A 6 -17.08 -27.96 34.65
CA ASN A 6 -16.63 -27.20 33.49
C ASN A 6 -15.23 -26.64 33.79
N GLU A 7 -14.18 -27.35 33.36
CA GLU A 7 -12.80 -26.91 33.50
C GLU A 7 -12.19 -26.53 32.15
N GLN A 8 -11.49 -25.38 32.19
CA GLN A 8 -10.48 -24.91 31.24
C GLN A 8 -10.99 -24.23 29.96
N HIS A 9 -11.63 -23.06 30.15
CA HIS A 9 -11.29 -21.94 29.28
C HIS A 9 -9.85 -21.55 29.62
N ASP A 10 -8.92 -21.90 28.72
CA ASP A 10 -7.55 -21.41 28.74
C ASP A 10 -7.57 -19.89 28.89
N ASN A 11 -7.09 -19.43 30.05
CA ASN A 11 -6.65 -18.07 30.29
C ASN A 11 -5.39 -17.82 29.43
N VAL A 12 -5.58 -17.65 28.11
CA VAL A 12 -4.62 -16.92 27.29
C VAL A 12 -4.77 -15.45 27.71
N PRO A 13 -3.69 -14.73 28.06
CA PRO A 13 -3.80 -13.31 28.36
C PRO A 13 -4.31 -12.61 27.11
N SER A 14 -5.60 -12.35 27.05
CA SER A 14 -6.17 -11.37 26.14
C SER A 14 -5.46 -10.07 26.49
N ARG A 15 -4.42 -9.72 25.72
CA ARG A 15 -3.80 -8.41 25.79
C ARG A 15 -4.98 -7.44 25.71
N GLN A 16 -5.27 -6.71 26.78
CA GLN A 16 -6.26 -5.64 26.77
C GLN A 16 -5.73 -4.59 25.78
N ARG A 17 -6.08 -4.76 24.51
CA ARG A 17 -5.70 -3.85 23.44
C ARG A 17 -6.37 -2.51 23.72
N ARG A 18 -5.60 -1.44 23.57
CA ARG A 18 -6.11 -0.09 23.72
C ARG A 18 -7.19 0.17 22.68
N ARG A 19 -8.33 0.67 23.11
CA ARG A 19 -9.39 1.17 22.22
C ARG A 19 -9.12 2.64 21.89
N PHE A 20 -9.58 3.07 20.72
CA PHE A 20 -9.56 4.47 20.29
C PHE A 20 -10.99 4.99 20.03
N PRO A 21 -11.82 5.20 21.08
CA PRO A 21 -13.17 5.73 20.90
C PRO A 21 -13.17 7.07 20.15
N GLY A 22 -14.03 7.20 19.16
CA GLY A 22 -14.21 8.39 18.34
C GLY A 22 -13.05 8.71 17.40
N ILE A 23 -12.07 7.82 17.20
CA ILE A 23 -10.88 8.12 16.37
C ILE A 23 -11.26 8.51 14.94
N SER A 24 -10.72 9.63 14.48
CA SER A 24 -10.80 10.04 13.07
C SER A 24 -9.74 9.32 12.24
N SER A 25 -10.04 9.02 10.98
CA SER A 25 -9.06 8.45 10.05
C SER A 25 -7.78 9.29 9.95
N ARG A 26 -7.93 10.61 10.14
CA ARG A 26 -6.83 11.58 10.17
C ARG A 26 -5.76 11.27 11.21
N ALA A 27 -6.10 10.53 12.28
CA ALA A 27 -5.17 10.15 13.32
C ALA A 27 -4.02 9.28 12.79
N TYR A 28 -4.30 8.40 11.81
CA TYR A 28 -3.34 7.45 11.26
C TYR A 28 -3.06 7.65 9.77
N GLU A 29 -3.82 8.50 9.08
CA GLU A 29 -3.57 8.85 7.68
C GLU A 29 -2.12 9.27 7.42
N HIS A 30 -1.51 8.63 6.43
CA HIS A 30 -0.22 9.03 5.92
C HIS A 30 -0.35 10.41 5.23
N PRO A 31 0.57 11.37 5.45
CA PRO A 31 0.45 12.71 4.87
C PRO A 31 0.31 12.73 3.34
N ALA A 32 0.99 11.80 2.66
CA ALA A 32 0.86 11.64 1.20
C ALA A 32 -0.56 11.23 0.76
N ASP A 33 -1.25 10.37 1.52
CA ASP A 33 -2.62 9.94 1.25
C ASP A 33 -3.59 11.13 1.38
N ARG A 34 -3.52 11.81 2.54
CA ARG A 34 -4.34 12.99 2.83
C ARG A 34 -4.19 14.08 1.76
N SER A 35 -2.96 14.36 1.35
CA SER A 35 -2.66 15.40 0.35
C SER A 35 -3.25 15.08 -1.03
N ALA A 36 -3.19 13.81 -1.42
CA ALA A 36 -3.61 13.36 -2.74
C ALA A 36 -5.13 13.35 -2.87
N LEU A 37 -5.88 12.94 -1.84
CA LEU A 37 -7.34 13.08 -1.83
C LEU A 37 -7.79 14.54 -1.95
N VAL A 38 -7.16 15.42 -1.18
CA VAL A 38 -7.52 16.85 -1.20
C VAL A 38 -7.18 17.47 -2.57
N ALA A 39 -6.06 17.09 -3.18
CA ALA A 39 -5.71 17.53 -4.53
C ALA A 39 -6.72 17.04 -5.59
N LEU A 40 -7.14 15.77 -5.52
CA LEU A 40 -8.14 15.20 -6.41
C LEU A 40 -9.49 15.93 -6.33
N ARG A 41 -9.96 16.24 -5.10
CA ARG A 41 -11.24 16.94 -4.88
C ARG A 41 -11.24 18.40 -5.36
N LYS A 42 -10.07 19.02 -5.53
CA LYS A 42 -9.95 20.38 -6.06
C LYS A 42 -10.03 20.47 -7.59
N LEU A 43 -10.01 19.33 -8.28
CA LEU A 43 -10.14 19.32 -9.74
C LEU A 43 -11.56 19.72 -10.14
N SER A 44 -11.67 20.71 -11.03
CA SER A 44 -12.96 21.15 -11.56
C SER A 44 -13.70 19.98 -12.22
N GLY A 45 -14.95 19.76 -11.82
CA GLY A 45 -15.79 18.68 -12.37
C GLY A 45 -15.58 17.30 -11.72
N PHE A 46 -14.72 17.20 -10.70
CA PHE A 46 -14.48 15.94 -9.98
C PHE A 46 -15.78 15.31 -9.46
N ASP A 47 -16.64 16.08 -8.77
CA ASP A 47 -17.88 15.57 -8.19
C ASP A 47 -18.85 15.03 -9.24
N THR A 48 -18.90 15.66 -10.42
CA THR A 48 -19.74 15.21 -11.53
C THR A 48 -19.25 13.88 -12.09
N VAL A 49 -17.93 13.77 -12.33
CA VAL A 49 -17.31 12.53 -12.83
C VAL A 49 -17.44 11.41 -11.78
N PHE A 50 -17.18 11.72 -10.52
CA PHE A 50 -17.29 10.79 -9.41
C PHE A 50 -18.73 10.25 -9.28
N LYS A 51 -19.73 11.14 -9.28
CA LYS A 51 -21.14 10.74 -9.23
C LYS A 51 -21.55 9.87 -10.41
N ALA A 52 -21.07 10.21 -11.62
CA ALA A 52 -21.31 9.40 -12.81
C ALA A 52 -20.68 8.00 -12.68
N LEU A 53 -19.42 7.91 -12.24
CA LEU A 53 -18.73 6.63 -12.03
C LEU A 53 -19.40 5.80 -10.95
N SER A 54 -19.73 6.39 -9.81
CA SER A 54 -20.43 5.69 -8.71
C SER A 54 -21.80 5.17 -9.14
N GLY A 55 -22.53 5.92 -9.97
CA GLY A 55 -23.83 5.46 -10.51
C GLY A 55 -23.71 4.28 -11.49
N LEU A 56 -22.55 4.08 -12.11
CA LEU A 56 -22.28 2.96 -13.02
C LEU A 56 -21.82 1.69 -12.29
N LEU A 57 -21.46 1.79 -11.01
CA LEU A 57 -20.97 0.67 -10.23
C LEU A 57 -22.16 -0.16 -9.70
N PRO A 58 -22.25 -1.44 -10.07
CA PRO A 58 -23.36 -2.28 -9.62
C PRO A 58 -23.07 -2.84 -8.23
N GLU A 59 -23.18 -2.01 -7.20
CA GLU A 59 -22.87 -2.38 -5.80
C GLU A 59 -23.66 -3.61 -5.33
N ARG A 60 -24.94 -3.70 -5.73
CA ARG A 60 -25.77 -4.89 -5.51
C ARG A 60 -25.20 -6.14 -6.18
N SER A 61 -24.67 -6.01 -7.40
CA SER A 61 -24.03 -7.13 -8.10
C SER A 61 -22.77 -7.59 -7.39
N LEU A 62 -21.97 -6.67 -6.84
CA LEU A 62 -20.77 -6.99 -6.08
C LEU A 62 -21.14 -7.81 -4.83
N ARG A 63 -22.15 -7.38 -4.07
CA ARG A 63 -22.65 -8.13 -2.90
C ARG A 63 -23.17 -9.51 -3.29
N LEU A 64 -23.96 -9.60 -4.37
CA LEU A 64 -24.48 -10.89 -4.85
C LEU A 64 -23.36 -11.84 -5.28
N LEU A 65 -22.31 -11.32 -5.92
CA LEU A 65 -21.15 -12.11 -6.35
C LEU A 65 -20.49 -12.82 -5.15
N PHE A 66 -20.10 -12.07 -4.11
CA PHE A 66 -19.46 -12.68 -2.93
C PHE A 66 -20.41 -13.54 -2.11
N LEU A 67 -21.71 -13.22 -2.10
CA LEU A 67 -22.70 -14.09 -1.47
C LEU A 67 -22.85 -15.43 -2.22
N SER A 68 -22.65 -15.43 -3.54
CA SER A 68 -22.81 -16.62 -4.38
C SER A 68 -21.56 -17.50 -4.47
N ASP A 69 -20.36 -16.91 -4.39
CA ASP A 69 -19.09 -17.56 -4.76
C ASP A 69 -18.00 -17.35 -3.70
N SER A 70 -18.38 -17.21 -2.42
CA SER A 70 -17.46 -17.13 -1.28
C SER A 70 -18.14 -17.60 0.00
N VAL A 71 -17.34 -17.92 1.03
CA VAL A 71 -17.88 -18.28 2.35
C VAL A 71 -17.98 -17.03 3.20
N ARG A 72 -19.17 -16.74 3.73
CA ARG A 72 -19.37 -15.61 4.63
C ARG A 72 -18.73 -15.88 5.98
N VAL A 73 -18.06 -14.88 6.53
CA VAL A 73 -17.56 -14.90 7.91
C VAL A 73 -18.71 -14.53 8.86
N SER A 74 -18.97 -15.39 9.85
CA SER A 74 -20.02 -15.25 10.87
C SER A 74 -19.63 -15.98 12.16
N ASP A 75 -20.55 -16.06 13.13
CA ASP A 75 -20.33 -16.85 14.34
C ASP A 75 -20.34 -18.37 14.04
N GLU A 76 -21.00 -18.78 12.96
CA GLU A 76 -21.12 -20.17 12.51
C GLU A 76 -20.03 -20.59 11.51
N GLN A 77 -19.38 -19.63 10.84
CA GLN A 77 -18.38 -19.88 9.80
C GLN A 77 -17.19 -18.94 9.97
N PHE A 78 -15.97 -19.48 10.05
CA PHE A 78 -14.76 -18.67 10.32
C PHE A 78 -14.89 -17.79 11.59
N ALA A 79 -15.42 -18.36 12.68
CA ALA A 79 -15.70 -17.64 13.93
C ALA A 79 -14.51 -16.84 14.48
N HIS A 80 -13.28 -17.35 14.30
CA HIS A 80 -12.07 -16.65 14.72
C HIS A 80 -11.79 -15.37 13.91
N LEU A 81 -11.98 -15.40 12.58
CA LEU A 81 -11.92 -14.19 11.75
C LEU A 81 -13.04 -13.22 12.10
N ASN A 82 -14.24 -13.72 12.41
CA ASN A 82 -15.36 -12.88 12.84
C ASN A 82 -15.04 -12.14 14.14
N SER A 83 -14.41 -12.84 15.10
CA SER A 83 -13.92 -12.24 16.35
C SER A 83 -12.89 -11.14 16.08
N MET A 84 -11.86 -11.43 15.26
CA MET A 84 -10.86 -10.43 14.88
C MET A 84 -11.47 -9.19 14.21
N LEU A 85 -12.45 -9.39 13.32
CA LEU A 85 -13.14 -8.30 12.64
C LEU A 85 -13.93 -7.42 13.61
N ARG A 86 -14.70 -8.04 14.51
CA ARG A 86 -15.46 -7.32 15.55
C ARG A 86 -14.52 -6.58 16.49
N ASP A 87 -13.42 -7.19 16.89
CA ASP A 87 -12.37 -6.56 17.71
C ASP A 87 -11.76 -5.35 16.99
N ALA A 88 -11.41 -5.48 15.71
CA ALA A 88 -10.84 -4.39 14.92
C ALA A 88 -11.81 -3.20 14.80
N CYS A 89 -13.09 -3.49 14.52
CA CYS A 89 -14.14 -2.46 14.49
C CYS A 89 -14.34 -1.82 15.86
N TYR A 90 -14.30 -2.61 16.94
CA TYR A 90 -14.42 -2.11 18.30
C TYR A 90 -13.24 -1.19 18.69
N ILE A 91 -12.02 -1.59 18.34
CA ILE A 91 -10.78 -0.84 18.63
C ILE A 91 -10.77 0.51 17.90
N LEU A 92 -11.09 0.53 16.60
CA LEU A 92 -11.15 1.75 15.78
C LEU A 92 -12.49 2.47 15.86
N ASP A 93 -13.40 1.99 16.71
CA ASP A 93 -14.73 2.54 16.91
C ASP A 93 -15.52 2.71 15.60
N LEU A 94 -15.46 1.72 14.72
CA LEU A 94 -16.25 1.67 13.49
C LEU A 94 -17.66 1.17 13.81
N GLU A 95 -18.66 2.05 13.66
CA GLU A 95 -20.04 1.80 14.11
C GLU A 95 -20.70 0.58 13.44
N LYS A 96 -20.47 0.42 12.13
CA LYS A 96 -21.04 -0.67 11.34
C LYS A 96 -19.95 -1.64 10.94
N VAL A 97 -20.02 -2.86 11.47
CA VAL A 97 -19.11 -3.95 11.09
C VAL A 97 -19.39 -4.33 9.62
N PRO A 98 -18.41 -4.20 8.71
CA PRO A 98 -18.60 -4.56 7.31
C PRO A 98 -18.73 -6.09 7.16
N PRO A 99 -19.55 -6.60 6.23
CA PRO A 99 -19.54 -8.02 5.90
C PRO A 99 -18.16 -8.47 5.45
N MET A 100 -17.74 -9.65 5.90
CA MET A 100 -16.47 -10.26 5.51
C MET A 100 -16.69 -11.61 4.85
N TYR A 101 -15.89 -11.92 3.82
CA TYR A 101 -15.96 -13.16 3.05
C TYR A 101 -14.58 -13.78 2.88
N VAL A 102 -14.52 -15.10 2.87
CA VAL A 102 -13.35 -15.88 2.48
C VAL A 102 -13.58 -16.40 1.06
N ASN A 103 -12.75 -15.96 0.12
CA ASN A 103 -12.78 -16.38 -1.28
C ASN A 103 -11.69 -17.44 -1.54
N GLN A 104 -12.02 -18.44 -2.37
CA GLN A 104 -11.06 -19.49 -2.72
C GLN A 104 -10.05 -18.94 -3.73
N ASP A 105 -8.85 -18.62 -3.25
CA ASP A 105 -7.73 -18.18 -4.07
C ASP A 105 -6.44 -18.53 -3.31
N PRO A 106 -5.52 -19.31 -3.91
CA PRO A 106 -4.25 -19.64 -3.27
C PRO A 106 -3.30 -18.44 -3.17
N GLN A 107 -3.53 -17.35 -3.91
CA GLN A 107 -2.72 -16.13 -3.81
C GLN A 107 -3.11 -15.34 -2.55
N PRO A 108 -2.17 -15.10 -1.60
CA PRO A 108 -2.46 -14.33 -0.39
C PRO A 108 -2.88 -12.90 -0.73
N ASN A 109 -4.11 -12.53 -0.35
CA ASN A 109 -4.66 -11.22 -0.63
C ASN A 109 -5.81 -10.89 0.34
N ALA A 110 -6.00 -9.60 0.60
CA ALA A 110 -7.17 -9.05 1.25
C ALA A 110 -7.57 -7.76 0.53
N MET A 111 -8.85 -7.40 0.60
CA MET A 111 -9.31 -6.13 0.06
C MET A 111 -10.60 -5.65 0.73
N CYS A 112 -10.68 -4.34 0.93
CA CYS A 112 -11.87 -3.62 1.29
C CYS A 112 -12.43 -2.86 0.07
N ILE A 113 -13.65 -3.20 -0.34
CA ILE A 113 -14.33 -2.66 -1.52
C ILE A 113 -15.80 -2.40 -1.21
N GLY A 114 -16.50 -1.64 -2.05
CA GLY A 114 -17.87 -1.20 -1.83
C GLY A 114 -18.01 0.31 -1.89
N LEU A 115 -19.26 0.78 -1.93
CA LEU A 115 -19.59 2.20 -1.97
C LEU A 115 -20.20 2.63 -0.64
N ASP A 116 -21.49 2.37 -0.45
CA ASP A 116 -22.24 2.75 0.74
C ASP A 116 -22.05 1.71 1.86
N GLU A 117 -21.91 0.45 1.48
CA GLU A 117 -21.63 -0.65 2.41
C GLU A 117 -20.34 -1.37 2.00
N PRO A 118 -19.19 -1.03 2.63
CA PRO A 118 -17.96 -1.73 2.36
C PRO A 118 -18.07 -3.20 2.78
N ILE A 119 -17.43 -4.06 1.99
CA ILE A 119 -17.21 -5.48 2.25
C ILE A 119 -15.71 -5.74 2.31
N ILE A 120 -15.32 -6.67 3.17
CA ILE A 120 -13.95 -7.14 3.28
C ILE A 120 -13.89 -8.55 2.68
N VAL A 121 -12.89 -8.79 1.85
CA VAL A 121 -12.67 -10.10 1.24
C VAL A 121 -11.24 -10.53 1.55
N VAL A 122 -11.08 -11.74 2.06
CA VAL A 122 -9.77 -12.37 2.29
C VAL A 122 -9.68 -13.66 1.48
N THR A 123 -8.50 -13.99 1.00
CA THR A 123 -8.28 -15.23 0.25
C THR A 123 -7.91 -16.39 1.17
N THR A 124 -8.20 -17.62 0.75
CA THR A 124 -7.75 -18.83 1.45
C THR A 124 -6.23 -18.86 1.63
N GLY A 125 -5.47 -18.44 0.62
CA GLY A 125 -4.00 -18.38 0.71
C GLY A 125 -3.49 -17.42 1.79
N LEU A 126 -4.22 -16.34 2.09
CA LEU A 126 -3.86 -15.44 3.19
C LEU A 126 -4.17 -16.07 4.55
N VAL A 127 -5.33 -16.72 4.67
CA VAL A 127 -5.78 -17.41 5.90
C VAL A 127 -4.81 -18.53 6.29
N GLU A 128 -4.24 -19.22 5.31
CA GLU A 128 -3.26 -20.30 5.52
C GLU A 128 -1.83 -19.78 5.80
N LEU A 129 -1.51 -18.57 5.38
CA LEU A 129 -0.16 -18.00 5.47
C LEU A 129 0.12 -17.34 6.84
N LEU A 130 -0.85 -16.61 7.39
CA LEU A 130 -0.65 -15.72 8.53
C LEU A 130 -1.06 -16.38 9.86
N ASP A 131 -0.30 -16.06 10.92
CA ASP A 131 -0.71 -16.39 12.30
C ASP A 131 -1.82 -15.42 12.80
N GLU A 132 -2.32 -15.64 14.01
CA GLU A 132 -3.41 -14.83 14.57
C GLU A 132 -3.06 -13.33 14.68
N GLU A 133 -1.86 -12.99 15.13
CA GLU A 133 -1.47 -11.60 15.36
C GLU A 133 -1.13 -10.88 14.04
N GLU A 134 -0.54 -11.60 13.09
CA GLU A 134 -0.30 -11.15 11.72
C GLU A 134 -1.62 -10.93 10.97
N MET A 135 -2.57 -11.88 11.07
CA MET A 135 -3.90 -11.75 10.48
C MET A 135 -4.68 -10.60 11.11
N ARG A 136 -4.57 -10.39 12.43
CA ARG A 136 -5.19 -9.25 13.11
C ARG A 136 -4.68 -7.91 12.59
N ALA A 137 -3.39 -7.81 12.27
CA ALA A 137 -2.84 -6.62 11.62
C ALA A 137 -3.46 -6.40 10.23
N VAL A 138 -3.65 -7.46 9.44
CA VAL A 138 -4.32 -7.36 8.12
C VAL A 138 -5.81 -7.03 8.24
N VAL A 139 -6.55 -7.63 9.16
CA VAL A 139 -7.95 -7.29 9.41
C VAL A 139 -8.07 -5.83 9.86
N GLY A 140 -7.18 -5.37 10.75
CA GLY A 140 -7.11 -3.96 11.14
C GLY A 140 -6.80 -3.02 9.99
N HIS A 141 -5.94 -3.43 9.06
CA HIS A 141 -5.63 -2.71 7.84
C HIS A 141 -6.88 -2.54 6.95
N GLU A 142 -7.64 -3.61 6.71
CA GLU A 142 -8.88 -3.55 5.92
C GLU A 142 -9.98 -2.72 6.60
N VAL A 143 -10.13 -2.84 7.92
CA VAL A 143 -11.04 -1.99 8.70
C VAL A 143 -10.59 -0.53 8.64
N GLY A 144 -9.28 -0.27 8.61
CA GLY A 144 -8.71 1.06 8.36
C GLY A 144 -9.14 1.64 7.01
N HIS A 145 -9.13 0.83 5.94
CA HIS A 145 -9.66 1.25 4.63
C HIS A 145 -11.17 1.55 4.67
N ALA A 146 -11.96 0.76 5.40
CA ALA A 146 -13.38 1.01 5.58
C ALA A 146 -13.62 2.33 6.31
N LEU A 147 -12.94 2.56 7.44
CA LEU A 147 -13.07 3.77 8.24
C LEU A 147 -12.61 5.03 7.51
N SER A 148 -11.54 4.95 6.72
CA SER A 148 -11.02 6.06 5.91
C SER A 148 -11.80 6.33 4.61
N GLY A 149 -12.83 5.52 4.30
CA GLY A 149 -13.58 5.64 3.04
C GLY A 149 -12.77 5.27 1.79
N HIS A 150 -11.67 4.54 1.94
CA HIS A 150 -10.81 4.11 0.84
C HIS A 150 -11.49 3.09 -0.07
N ALA A 151 -12.44 2.32 0.46
CA ALA A 151 -13.20 1.30 -0.26
C ALA A 151 -13.86 1.83 -1.55
N VAL A 152 -14.38 3.06 -1.49
CA VAL A 152 -15.07 3.71 -2.61
C VAL A 152 -14.12 3.90 -3.80
N TYR A 153 -12.99 4.55 -3.55
CA TYR A 153 -11.99 4.84 -4.57
C TYR A 153 -11.31 3.57 -5.08
N ARG A 154 -11.11 2.57 -4.21
CA ARG A 154 -10.62 1.24 -4.61
C ARG A 154 -11.58 0.56 -5.57
N THR A 155 -12.88 0.62 -5.30
CA THR A 155 -13.92 0.05 -6.17
C THR A 155 -13.94 0.72 -7.54
N ILE A 156 -13.88 2.06 -7.56
CA ILE A 156 -13.76 2.83 -8.80
C ILE A 156 -12.49 2.43 -9.58
N LEU A 157 -11.34 2.30 -8.90
CA LEU A 157 -10.09 1.91 -9.52
C LEU A 157 -10.17 0.52 -10.18
N LEU A 158 -10.76 -0.46 -9.50
CA LEU A 158 -10.92 -1.82 -10.04
C LEU A 158 -11.83 -1.82 -11.28
N PHE A 159 -12.96 -1.09 -11.20
CA PHE A 159 -13.87 -0.94 -12.32
C PHE A 159 -13.21 -0.25 -13.51
N LEU A 160 -12.53 0.89 -13.30
CA LEU A 160 -11.84 1.63 -14.36
C LEU A 160 -10.70 0.82 -14.96
N THR A 161 -9.97 0.05 -14.15
CA THR A 161 -8.92 -0.86 -14.65
C THR A 161 -9.53 -1.94 -15.54
N SER A 162 -10.64 -2.57 -15.13
CA SER A 162 -11.33 -3.55 -15.96
C SER A 162 -11.90 -2.92 -17.24
N LEU A 163 -12.44 -1.70 -17.14
CA LEU A 163 -12.96 -0.96 -18.30
C LEU A 163 -11.85 -0.62 -19.28
N ALA A 164 -10.71 -0.09 -18.81
CA ALA A 164 -9.55 0.24 -19.62
C ALA A 164 -9.09 -0.95 -20.48
N LEU A 165 -9.02 -2.14 -19.87
CA LEU A 165 -8.69 -3.37 -20.60
C LEU A 165 -9.72 -3.72 -21.69
N ARG A 166 -11.02 -3.53 -21.42
CA ARG A 166 -12.10 -3.81 -22.38
C ARG A 166 -12.16 -2.83 -23.54
N VAL A 167 -11.72 -1.58 -23.33
CA VAL A 167 -11.71 -0.51 -24.36
C VAL A 167 -10.32 -0.21 -24.90
N ALA A 168 -9.31 -1.01 -24.56
CA ALA A 168 -7.91 -0.79 -24.97
C ALA A 168 -7.72 -0.70 -26.49
N TRP A 169 -8.64 -1.29 -27.27
CA TRP A 169 -8.67 -1.23 -28.73
C TRP A 169 -9.09 0.14 -29.29
N ILE A 170 -9.61 1.06 -28.45
CA ILE A 170 -10.00 2.43 -28.85
C ILE A 170 -8.81 3.39 -28.62
N PRO A 171 -8.17 3.92 -29.69
CA PRO A 171 -6.87 4.60 -29.57
C PRO A 171 -6.82 5.85 -28.67
N LEU A 172 -7.91 6.62 -28.60
CA LEU A 172 -7.96 7.90 -27.86
C LEU A 172 -8.73 7.84 -26.54
N GLY A 173 -9.74 6.97 -26.42
CA GLY A 173 -10.50 6.80 -25.17
C GLY A 173 -9.66 6.19 -24.05
N ASN A 174 -8.70 5.33 -24.41
CA ASN A 174 -7.85 4.65 -23.45
C ASN A 174 -6.88 5.62 -22.74
N LEU A 175 -6.41 6.70 -23.38
CA LEU A 175 -5.43 7.61 -22.77
C LEU A 175 -5.98 8.35 -21.55
N ALA A 176 -7.21 8.86 -21.63
CA ALA A 176 -7.84 9.55 -20.51
C ALA A 176 -8.11 8.61 -19.34
N ILE A 177 -8.62 7.41 -19.61
CA ILE A 177 -8.87 6.38 -18.59
C ILE A 177 -7.54 5.96 -17.95
N MET A 178 -6.50 5.73 -18.74
CA MET A 178 -5.18 5.34 -18.24
C MET A 178 -4.53 6.42 -17.36
N ALA A 179 -4.73 7.70 -17.67
CA ALA A 179 -4.27 8.80 -16.81
C ALA A 179 -4.99 8.77 -15.45
N ILE A 180 -6.31 8.59 -15.45
CA ILE A 180 -7.11 8.49 -14.21
C ILE A 180 -6.71 7.24 -13.41
N VAL A 181 -6.60 6.09 -14.07
CA VAL A 181 -6.17 4.83 -13.44
C VAL A 181 -4.78 4.97 -12.84
N THR A 182 -3.83 5.58 -13.55
CA THR A 182 -2.47 5.83 -13.04
C THR A 182 -2.48 6.71 -11.80
N ALA A 183 -3.24 7.80 -11.83
CA ALA A 183 -3.37 8.70 -10.67
C ALA A 183 -4.04 8.01 -9.47
N LEU A 184 -5.12 7.26 -9.70
CA LEU A 184 -5.80 6.50 -8.65
C LEU A 184 -4.93 5.38 -8.09
N ARG A 185 -4.11 4.71 -8.91
CA ARG A 185 -3.13 3.70 -8.44
C ARG A 185 -2.04 4.33 -7.58
N GLU A 186 -1.51 5.48 -7.97
CA GLU A 186 -0.54 6.20 -7.15
C GLU A 186 -1.16 6.60 -5.81
N TRP A 187 -2.35 7.19 -5.83
CA TRP A 187 -3.07 7.53 -4.62
C TRP A 187 -3.34 6.30 -3.74
N PHE A 188 -3.86 5.22 -4.32
CA PHE A 188 -4.17 4.00 -3.58
C PHE A 188 -2.90 3.40 -2.94
N ARG A 189 -1.75 3.43 -3.62
CA ARG A 189 -0.47 3.04 -3.02
C ARG A 189 -0.08 3.90 -1.81
N LYS A 190 -0.54 5.16 -1.69
CA LYS A 190 -0.33 5.97 -0.48
C LYS A 190 -1.30 5.63 0.63
N SER A 191 -2.55 5.28 0.29
CA SER A 191 -3.55 4.89 1.27
C SER A 191 -3.23 3.55 1.95
N GLU A 192 -2.46 2.67 1.29
CA GLU A 192 -1.87 1.47 1.90
C GLU A 192 -1.03 1.79 3.14
N LEU A 193 -0.26 2.88 3.12
CA LEU A 193 0.55 3.29 4.28
C LEU A 193 -0.31 3.77 5.44
N SER A 194 -1.44 4.44 5.15
CA SER A 194 -2.45 4.78 6.16
C SER A 194 -3.08 3.53 6.76
N ALA A 195 -3.41 2.55 5.92
CA ALA A 195 -4.02 1.30 6.36
C ALA A 195 -3.04 0.42 7.15
N ASP A 196 -1.74 0.41 6.82
CA ASP A 196 -0.70 -0.24 7.64
C ASP A 196 -0.65 0.33 9.07
N ARG A 197 -0.77 1.66 9.19
CA ARG A 197 -0.83 2.34 10.49
C ARG A 197 -2.08 1.96 11.26
N ALA A 198 -3.24 1.86 10.60
CA ALA A 198 -4.48 1.35 11.21
C ALA A 198 -4.34 -0.12 11.65
N GLY A 199 -3.71 -0.95 10.82
CA GLY A 199 -3.38 -2.34 11.16
C GLY A 199 -2.52 -2.46 12.41
N LEU A 200 -1.52 -1.60 12.57
CA LEU A 200 -0.69 -1.54 13.78
C LEU A 200 -1.47 -1.04 15.01
N LEU A 201 -2.39 -0.09 14.87
CA LEU A 201 -3.23 0.36 15.98
C LEU A 201 -4.19 -0.73 16.47
N VAL A 202 -4.68 -1.56 15.55
CA VAL A 202 -5.54 -2.71 15.87
C VAL A 202 -4.74 -3.87 16.44
N GLY A 203 -3.63 -4.25 15.81
CA GLY A 203 -2.79 -5.37 16.26
C GLY A 203 -2.05 -5.07 17.55
N GLN A 204 -1.52 -3.85 17.70
CA GLN A 204 -0.67 -3.38 18.81
C GLN A 204 0.58 -4.24 19.01
N ASP A 205 1.03 -4.90 17.94
CA ASP A 205 2.23 -5.73 17.89
C ASP A 205 3.00 -5.41 16.60
N LEU A 206 4.00 -4.54 16.71
CA LEU A 206 4.82 -4.13 15.57
C LEU A 206 5.55 -5.32 14.94
N GLN A 207 6.00 -6.27 15.77
CA GLN A 207 6.72 -7.45 15.27
C GLN A 207 5.79 -8.34 14.45
N ALA A 208 4.54 -8.55 14.88
CA ALA A 208 3.55 -9.27 14.10
C ALA A 208 3.24 -8.54 12.78
N SER A 209 3.06 -7.22 12.78
CA SER A 209 2.83 -6.46 11.54
C SER A 209 4.01 -6.60 10.56
N MET A 210 5.25 -6.51 11.05
CA MET A 210 6.44 -6.68 10.21
C MET A 210 6.60 -8.12 9.70
N ARG A 211 6.37 -9.14 10.54
CA ARG A 211 6.38 -10.55 10.10
C ARG A 211 5.31 -10.82 9.05
N GLY A 212 4.11 -10.27 9.19
CA GLY A 212 3.03 -10.39 8.20
C GLY A 212 3.45 -9.87 6.83
N LEU A 213 4.02 -8.66 6.76
CA LEU A 213 4.57 -8.09 5.52
C LEU A 213 5.71 -8.94 4.94
N MET A 214 6.57 -9.46 5.82
CA MET A 214 7.68 -10.34 5.42
C MET A 214 7.17 -11.66 4.84
N LYS A 215 6.12 -12.27 5.41
CA LYS A 215 5.46 -13.47 4.90
C LYS A 215 4.76 -13.25 3.56
N ILE A 216 4.12 -12.09 3.37
CA ILE A 216 3.55 -11.71 2.07
C ILE A 216 4.66 -11.66 0.99
N ALA A 217 5.89 -11.32 1.38
CA ALA A 217 7.03 -11.29 0.46
C ALA A 217 7.67 -12.66 0.22
N GLY A 218 7.81 -13.48 1.27
CA GLY A 218 8.69 -14.66 1.29
C GLY A 218 8.03 -15.99 1.66
N GLY A 219 6.74 -16.03 1.94
CA GLY A 219 6.03 -17.25 2.37
C GLY A 219 6.13 -17.54 3.87
N ASN A 220 5.90 -18.79 4.28
CA ASN A 220 5.73 -19.19 5.68
C ASN A 220 7.02 -19.75 6.36
N HIS A 221 8.18 -19.68 5.70
CA HIS A 221 9.47 -20.19 6.21
C HIS A 221 10.12 -19.25 7.24
N LEU A 222 9.37 -18.85 8.28
CA LEU A 222 9.84 -17.88 9.28
C LEU A 222 11.15 -18.28 9.98
N HIS A 223 11.43 -19.57 10.12
CA HIS A 223 12.68 -20.06 10.71
C HIS A 223 13.93 -19.76 9.86
N GLU A 224 13.74 -19.44 8.58
CA GLU A 224 14.80 -19.02 7.65
C GLU A 224 14.79 -17.51 7.40
N MET A 225 13.85 -16.76 8.01
CA MET A 225 13.62 -15.35 7.74
C MET A 225 13.89 -14.51 9.00
N ASN A 226 14.39 -13.29 8.80
CA ASN A 226 14.73 -12.38 9.90
C ASN A 226 14.22 -10.96 9.59
N VAL A 227 13.43 -10.42 10.52
CA VAL A 227 12.79 -9.10 10.35
C VAL A 227 13.82 -7.97 10.26
N ASP A 228 14.89 -8.00 11.06
CA ASP A 228 15.94 -6.98 11.00
C ASP A 228 16.69 -7.02 9.67
N ALA A 229 16.94 -8.21 9.12
CA ALA A 229 17.51 -8.37 7.78
C ALA A 229 16.56 -7.85 6.69
N PHE A 230 15.26 -8.11 6.82
CA PHE A 230 14.23 -7.58 5.92
C PHE A 230 14.12 -6.04 5.96
N LEU A 231 14.33 -5.43 7.13
CA LEU A 231 14.40 -3.98 7.28
C LEU A 231 15.70 -3.40 6.69
N LYS A 232 16.85 -4.07 6.87
CA LYS A 232 18.10 -3.69 6.19
C LYS A 232 17.96 -3.75 4.67
N GLN A 233 17.21 -4.71 4.14
CA GLN A 233 16.87 -4.77 2.71
C GLN A 233 16.07 -3.54 2.26
N ALA A 234 15.17 -3.02 3.11
CA ALA A 234 14.46 -1.77 2.82
C ALA A 234 15.41 -0.56 2.81
N GLU A 235 16.34 -0.49 3.76
CA GLU A 235 17.37 0.56 3.78
C GLU A 235 18.26 0.52 2.54
N GLU A 236 18.65 -0.67 2.09
CA GLU A 236 19.38 -0.86 0.83
C GLU A 236 18.55 -0.41 -0.38
N TYR A 237 17.28 -0.77 -0.44
CA TYR A 237 16.37 -0.34 -1.49
C TYR A 237 16.20 1.18 -1.54
N GLU A 238 16.13 1.85 -0.40
CA GLU A 238 16.03 3.32 -0.32
C GLU A 238 17.35 4.03 -0.62
N ALA A 239 18.47 3.52 -0.09
CA ALA A 239 19.79 4.14 -0.23
C ALA A 239 20.44 3.86 -1.58
N GLY A 240 20.09 2.75 -2.22
CA GLY A 240 20.80 2.20 -3.37
C GLY A 240 20.54 2.94 -4.68
N GLY A 241 21.61 3.05 -5.46
CA GLY A 241 21.56 3.20 -6.90
C GLY A 241 21.98 4.55 -7.47
N ASP A 242 22.02 4.61 -8.79
CA ASP A 242 22.14 5.84 -9.56
C ASP A 242 20.75 6.34 -10.04
N LEU A 243 20.73 7.39 -10.87
CA LEU A 243 19.49 7.94 -11.42
C LEU A 243 18.66 6.89 -12.20
N ARG A 244 19.34 5.94 -12.86
CA ARG A 244 18.69 4.87 -13.63
C ARG A 244 17.99 3.91 -12.69
N ASP A 245 18.61 3.57 -11.56
CA ASP A 245 17.98 2.74 -10.55
C ASP A 245 16.72 3.39 -9.99
N SER A 246 16.74 4.70 -9.73
CA SER A 246 15.53 5.43 -9.30
C SER A 246 14.41 5.38 -10.36
N VAL A 247 14.74 5.46 -11.65
CA VAL A 247 13.75 5.26 -12.74
C VAL A 247 13.23 3.83 -12.76
N LEU A 248 14.12 2.83 -12.62
CA LEU A 248 13.72 1.41 -12.57
C LEU A 248 12.82 1.13 -11.36
N LYS A 249 13.06 1.75 -10.20
CA LYS A 249 12.17 1.66 -9.04
C LYS A 249 10.77 2.16 -9.40
N ILE A 250 10.65 3.32 -10.05
CA ILE A 250 9.35 3.86 -10.51
C ILE A 250 8.68 2.88 -11.48
N LEU A 251 9.40 2.40 -12.49
CA LEU A 251 8.88 1.43 -13.47
C LEU A 251 8.37 0.14 -12.81
N ASN A 252 9.06 -0.35 -11.79
CA ASN A 252 8.68 -1.55 -11.04
C ASN A 252 7.48 -1.35 -10.10
N VAL A 253 7.25 -0.12 -9.62
CA VAL A 253 6.12 0.21 -8.74
C VAL A 253 4.83 0.45 -9.54
N MET A 254 4.92 1.08 -10.72
CA MET A 254 3.75 1.45 -11.53
C MET A 254 2.71 0.35 -11.79
N PRO A 255 3.08 -0.91 -12.12
CA PRO A 255 2.09 -1.95 -12.39
C PRO A 255 1.45 -2.52 -11.12
N ARG A 256 2.01 -2.25 -9.93
CA ARG A 256 1.58 -2.87 -8.66
C ARG A 256 0.39 -2.14 -8.03
N SER A 257 -0.46 -2.92 -7.36
CA SER A 257 -1.59 -2.43 -6.56
C SER A 257 -1.14 -1.86 -5.21
N HIS A 258 -0.09 -2.45 -4.62
CA HIS A 258 0.44 -2.09 -3.30
C HIS A 258 1.90 -1.64 -3.43
N PRO A 259 2.41 -0.78 -2.53
CA PRO A 259 3.84 -0.58 -2.38
C PRO A 259 4.55 -1.90 -2.03
N PHE A 260 5.87 -1.93 -2.24
CA PHE A 260 6.68 -3.08 -1.84
C PHE A 260 6.56 -3.35 -0.34
N THR A 261 6.48 -4.63 0.02
CA THR A 261 6.38 -5.10 1.41
C THR A 261 7.54 -4.63 2.29
N THR A 262 8.76 -4.60 1.75
CA THR A 262 9.95 -4.07 2.43
C THR A 262 9.81 -2.58 2.77
N VAL A 263 9.33 -1.78 1.80
CA VAL A 263 9.10 -0.34 1.97
C VAL A 263 7.99 -0.09 2.98
N ARG A 264 6.89 -0.86 2.92
CA ARG A 264 5.80 -0.79 3.92
C ARG A 264 6.30 -1.09 5.32
N ALA A 265 7.13 -2.13 5.48
CA ALA A 265 7.68 -2.51 6.78
C ALA A 265 8.58 -1.41 7.36
N ALA A 266 9.45 -0.81 6.53
CA ALA A 266 10.29 0.30 6.95
C ALA A 266 9.49 1.55 7.35
N GLU A 267 8.50 1.93 6.55
CA GLU A 267 7.64 3.09 6.84
C GLU A 267 6.80 2.88 8.11
N LEU A 268 6.28 1.65 8.32
CA LEU A 268 5.53 1.31 9.52
C LEU A 268 6.42 1.34 10.77
N LYS A 269 7.64 0.77 10.70
CA LYS A 269 8.63 0.84 11.78
C LYS A 269 8.98 2.29 12.10
N LYS A 270 9.30 3.08 11.08
CA LYS A 270 9.61 4.52 11.23
C LYS A 270 8.47 5.26 11.92
N TRP A 271 7.22 5.01 11.52
CA TRP A 271 6.06 5.63 12.17
C TRP A 271 5.91 5.22 13.63
N SER A 272 6.11 3.94 13.97
CA SER A 272 6.02 3.45 15.34
C SER A 272 7.03 4.09 16.31
N GLU A 273 8.16 4.57 15.78
CA GLU A 273 9.20 5.27 16.54
C GLU A 273 8.91 6.78 16.70
N THR A 274 7.87 7.30 16.02
CA THR A 274 7.52 8.72 16.12
C THR A 274 6.76 9.05 17.40
N ARG A 275 6.87 10.32 17.82
CA ARG A 275 6.05 10.87 18.90
C ARG A 275 4.56 10.87 18.56
N ASP A 276 4.19 10.94 17.28
CA ASP A 276 2.79 10.92 16.87
C ASP A 276 2.14 9.58 17.20
N TYR A 277 2.80 8.45 16.87
CA TYR A 277 2.32 7.13 17.27
C TYR A 277 2.16 7.02 18.78
N GLN A 278 3.17 7.44 19.55
CA GLN A 278 3.11 7.41 21.02
C GLN A 278 1.94 8.24 21.56
N ARG A 279 1.69 9.43 21.00
CA ARG A 279 0.54 10.26 21.38
C ARG A 279 -0.80 9.57 21.11
N LEU A 280 -0.95 8.89 19.98
CA LEU A 280 -2.16 8.09 19.72
C LEU A 280 -2.32 7.02 20.80
N MET A 281 -1.24 6.29 21.09
CA MET A 281 -1.21 5.26 22.12
C MET A 281 -1.44 5.82 23.52
N ASP A 282 -1.15 7.09 23.80
CA ASP A 282 -1.46 7.74 25.08
C ASP A 282 -2.93 8.21 25.17
N GLY A 283 -3.68 8.17 24.06
CA GLY A 283 -5.07 8.63 23.97
C GLY A 283 -5.24 10.05 23.42
N HIS A 284 -4.18 10.63 22.88
CA HIS A 284 -4.17 11.96 22.28
C HIS A 284 -4.23 11.87 20.75
N TYR A 285 -5.44 11.80 20.21
CA TYR A 285 -5.69 11.63 18.78
C TYR A 285 -6.87 12.50 18.30
N PRO A 286 -6.88 12.92 17.02
CA PRO A 286 -8.02 13.59 16.40
C PRO A 286 -9.29 12.74 16.48
N ARG A 287 -10.41 13.36 16.84
CA ARG A 287 -11.71 12.68 16.93
C ARG A 287 -12.64 13.08 15.78
N ARG A 288 -13.56 12.19 15.40
CA ARG A 288 -14.47 12.38 14.26
C ARG A 288 -15.45 13.53 14.44
N ASP A 289 -15.83 13.85 15.68
CA ASP A 289 -16.66 15.00 16.00
C ASP A 289 -15.97 16.34 15.70
N GLU A 290 -14.64 16.37 15.76
CA GLU A 290 -13.79 17.54 15.45
C GLU A 290 -13.49 17.71 13.94
N ASP A 291 -13.89 16.76 13.09
CA ASP A 291 -13.54 16.78 11.66
C ASP A 291 -14.16 17.97 10.91
N LYS A 292 -15.33 18.44 11.36
CA LYS A 292 -16.03 19.58 10.75
C LYS A 292 -15.30 20.91 10.92
N ASP A 293 -14.50 21.03 11.98
CA ASP A 293 -13.80 22.27 12.33
C ASP A 293 -12.42 22.39 11.66
N THR A 294 -12.00 21.35 10.94
CA THR A 294 -10.67 21.28 10.36
C THR A 294 -10.60 22.00 9.02
N LYS A 295 -9.65 22.93 8.90
CA LYS A 295 -9.43 23.68 7.66
C LYS A 295 -8.59 22.87 6.68
N VAL A 296 -9.01 22.92 5.42
CA VAL A 296 -8.25 22.34 4.30
C VAL A 296 -6.81 22.90 4.25
N SER A 297 -6.61 24.18 4.60
CA SER A 297 -5.28 24.80 4.66
C SER A 297 -4.31 24.12 5.61
N ASP A 298 -4.80 23.61 6.74
CA ASP A 298 -3.96 22.98 7.75
C ASP A 298 -3.44 21.62 7.25
N SER A 299 -4.32 20.86 6.58
CA SER A 299 -3.95 19.62 5.89
C SER A 299 -2.88 19.83 4.82
N PHE A 300 -2.97 20.91 4.04
CA PHE A 300 -1.93 21.26 3.05
C PHE A 300 -0.60 21.60 3.70
N ARG A 301 -0.61 22.37 4.79
CA ARG A 301 0.61 22.77 5.50
C ARG A 301 1.33 21.55 6.10
N GLU A 302 0.59 20.64 6.74
CA GLU A 302 1.14 19.39 7.29
C GLU A 302 1.72 18.50 6.19
N SER A 303 0.99 18.36 5.08
CA SER A 303 1.46 17.58 3.92
C SER A 303 2.72 18.19 3.30
N ALA A 304 2.76 19.51 3.11
CA ALA A 304 3.90 20.22 2.56
C ALA A 304 5.14 20.10 3.45
N ALA A 305 4.98 20.16 4.77
CA ALA A 305 6.06 19.93 5.72
C ALA A 305 6.61 18.50 5.59
N HIS A 306 5.73 17.50 5.49
CA HIS A 306 6.13 16.10 5.28
C HIS A 306 6.88 15.90 3.95
N TYR A 307 6.40 16.47 2.84
CA TYR A 307 7.09 16.37 1.55
C TYR A 307 8.45 17.08 1.56
N THR A 308 8.52 18.25 2.19
CA THR A 308 9.78 19.00 2.31
C THR A 308 10.80 18.20 3.13
N ASP A 309 10.38 17.61 4.25
CA ASP A 309 11.23 16.77 5.07
C ASP A 309 11.67 15.49 4.33
N HIS A 310 10.73 14.84 3.64
CA HIS A 310 11.02 13.66 2.83
C HIS A 310 12.03 13.96 1.72
N VAL A 311 11.88 15.07 0.98
CA VAL A 311 12.84 15.48 -0.06
C VAL A 311 14.22 15.77 0.54
N LYS A 312 14.28 16.50 1.66
CA LYS A 312 15.55 16.84 2.34
C LYS A 312 16.30 15.62 2.85
N ASN A 313 15.57 14.65 3.40
CA ASN A 313 16.14 13.46 4.04
C ASN A 313 16.23 12.25 3.10
N SER A 314 15.75 12.37 1.86
CA SER A 314 15.78 11.26 0.90
C SER A 314 17.21 10.94 0.48
N LYS A 315 17.56 9.66 0.55
CA LYS A 315 18.83 9.14 0.02
C LYS A 315 18.78 8.92 -1.49
N ASP A 316 17.58 8.93 -2.10
CA ASP A 316 17.35 8.59 -3.50
C ASP A 316 17.93 9.66 -4.46
N PRO A 317 18.71 9.25 -5.49
CA PRO A 317 19.32 10.15 -6.47
C PRO A 317 18.34 11.10 -7.19
N LEU A 318 17.12 10.67 -7.52
CA LEU A 318 16.11 11.53 -8.16
C LEU A 318 15.66 12.63 -7.21
N MET A 319 15.43 12.30 -5.94
CA MET A 319 14.99 13.27 -4.94
C MET A 319 16.10 14.26 -4.57
N LYS A 320 17.36 13.79 -4.55
CA LYS A 320 18.53 14.66 -4.42
C LYS A 320 18.65 15.65 -5.59
N LEU A 321 18.43 15.19 -6.83
CA LEU A 321 18.42 16.08 -8.01
C LEU A 321 17.33 17.16 -7.88
N VAL A 322 16.12 16.79 -7.43
CA VAL A 322 15.03 17.75 -7.19
C VAL A 322 15.39 18.76 -6.10
N SER A 323 16.01 18.30 -5.01
CA SER A 323 16.50 19.18 -3.93
C SER A 323 17.59 20.13 -4.42
N ASP A 324 18.56 19.64 -5.20
CA ASP A 324 19.66 20.43 -5.78
C ASP A 324 19.13 21.50 -6.75
N LEU A 325 18.14 21.13 -7.57
CA LEU A 325 17.43 22.02 -8.49
C LEU A 325 16.69 23.15 -7.74
N ALA A 326 15.95 22.80 -6.69
CA ALA A 326 15.23 23.76 -5.87
C ALA A 326 16.17 24.65 -5.03
N GLY A 327 17.34 24.14 -4.66
CA GLY A 327 18.38 24.86 -3.90
C GLY A 327 19.31 25.75 -4.75
N GLY A 328 19.14 25.77 -6.08
CA GLY A 328 19.89 26.67 -6.97
C GLY A 328 21.37 26.29 -7.21
N ALA A 329 21.76 25.03 -7.00
CA ALA A 329 23.14 24.59 -7.23
C ALA A 329 23.45 24.44 -8.74
N GLY A 330 24.22 25.40 -9.28
CA GLY A 330 24.43 25.66 -10.71
C GLY A 330 25.27 24.70 -11.54
N ASP A 331 25.14 23.38 -11.40
CA ASP A 331 25.66 22.43 -12.41
C ASP A 331 24.64 21.32 -12.73
N LEU A 332 23.66 21.70 -13.56
CA LEU A 332 22.51 20.88 -13.92
C LEU A 332 22.67 20.21 -15.30
N GLY A 333 23.32 20.91 -16.24
CA GLY A 333 23.47 20.41 -17.62
C GLY A 333 24.36 19.17 -17.74
N GLY A 334 25.42 19.09 -16.92
CA GLY A 334 26.42 18.02 -17.00
C GLY A 334 25.98 16.68 -16.39
N ARG A 335 25.08 16.68 -15.40
CA ARG A 335 24.58 15.47 -14.72
C ARG A 335 23.40 14.84 -15.44
N VAL A 336 22.42 15.64 -15.88
CA VAL A 336 21.27 15.17 -16.67
C VAL A 336 21.75 14.56 -18.00
N ARG A 337 22.68 15.22 -18.71
CA ARG A 337 23.24 14.70 -19.97
C ARG A 337 24.04 13.40 -19.80
N ARG A 338 24.72 13.20 -18.67
CA ARG A 338 25.42 11.93 -18.37
C ARG A 338 24.45 10.80 -18.03
N GLY A 339 23.40 11.08 -17.26
CA GLY A 339 22.37 10.09 -16.91
C GLY A 339 21.56 9.61 -18.12
N PHE A 340 21.17 10.53 -19.02
CA PHE A 340 20.45 10.17 -20.25
C PHE A 340 21.37 9.71 -21.40
N GLY A 341 22.64 10.15 -21.44
CA GLY A 341 23.61 9.71 -22.46
C GLY A 341 23.93 8.22 -22.39
N ASN A 342 23.82 7.61 -21.20
CA ASN A 342 24.07 6.18 -21.00
C ASN A 342 22.88 5.28 -21.37
N PHE A 343 21.70 5.84 -21.68
CA PHE A 343 20.55 5.08 -22.18
C PHE A 343 20.68 4.72 -23.68
N GLY A 344 21.52 5.45 -24.44
CA GLY A 344 21.70 5.24 -25.89
C GLY A 344 22.99 4.51 -26.28
N ALA A 345 23.97 4.36 -25.38
CA ALA A 345 25.33 3.97 -25.76
C ALA A 345 25.63 2.46 -25.68
N ASN A 346 24.71 1.61 -25.20
CA ASN A 346 24.96 0.17 -25.06
C ASN A 346 24.36 -0.70 -26.19
N GLY A 347 23.98 -0.08 -27.31
CA GLY A 347 23.36 -0.75 -28.47
C GLY A 347 24.20 -0.80 -29.75
N SER A 348 25.42 -0.25 -29.77
CA SER A 348 26.22 -0.22 -31.00
C SER A 348 27.73 -0.19 -30.72
N GLY A 349 28.32 -1.36 -30.49
CA GLY A 349 29.72 -1.60 -30.83
C GLY A 349 29.79 -2.76 -31.83
N ASN A 350 30.59 -2.77 -32.87
CA ASN A 350 31.45 -1.77 -33.48
C ASN A 350 31.76 -2.34 -34.88
N GLY A 351 31.19 -1.74 -35.91
CA GLY A 351 31.39 -2.14 -37.30
C GLY A 351 32.40 -1.24 -38.01
N ASN A 352 33.53 -1.85 -38.35
CA ASN A 352 34.35 -1.62 -39.56
C ASN A 352 35.50 -0.58 -39.57
N GLY A 353 36.59 -1.00 -40.22
CA GLY A 353 37.75 -0.22 -40.71
C GLY A 353 39.07 -0.67 -40.05
N GLY A 354 39.99 -1.41 -40.65
CA GLY A 354 40.32 -1.69 -42.06
C GLY A 354 41.75 -1.20 -42.36
N GLY A 355 42.66 -2.08 -42.80
CA GLY A 355 43.90 -1.64 -43.50
C GLY A 355 45.23 -2.36 -43.23
N ASN A 356 45.41 -3.53 -43.86
CA ASN A 356 46.56 -3.97 -44.68
C ASN A 356 48.03 -3.83 -44.19
N SER A 357 48.78 -4.94 -44.09
CA SER A 357 49.90 -5.32 -45.01
C SER A 357 50.77 -6.48 -44.49
N GLY A 358 51.20 -7.39 -45.38
CA GLY A 358 52.54 -8.01 -45.29
C GLY A 358 52.70 -9.54 -45.17
N ASN A 359 52.44 -10.27 -46.27
CA ASN A 359 53.16 -11.43 -46.84
C ASN A 359 54.23 -12.23 -46.03
N HIS A 360 54.05 -13.56 -45.93
CA HIS A 360 54.99 -14.73 -46.01
C HIS A 360 54.20 -15.92 -45.40
N GLY A 361 54.10 -17.15 -45.90
CA GLY A 361 54.89 -17.96 -46.83
C GLY A 361 54.85 -19.39 -46.26
N THR A 362 54.27 -20.32 -47.03
CA THR A 362 54.56 -21.78 -47.12
C THR A 362 54.37 -22.75 -45.93
N ASP A 363 53.78 -23.90 -46.30
CA ASP A 363 54.01 -25.30 -45.90
C ASP A 363 53.15 -26.02 -44.83
N GLU A 364 52.42 -27.01 -45.37
CA GLU A 364 52.36 -28.45 -45.05
C GLU A 364 52.01 -28.99 -43.64
N ASP A 365 51.08 -29.95 -43.69
CA ASP A 365 50.97 -31.22 -42.93
C ASP A 365 50.93 -31.23 -41.39
N VAL A 366 49.78 -31.66 -40.84
CA VAL A 366 49.49 -33.01 -40.28
C VAL A 366 48.05 -33.05 -39.74
#